data_AF-A0A831WRN2-F1
#
_entry.id   AF-A0A831WRN2-F1
#
_cell.length_a   1.000
_cell.length_b   1.000
_cell.length_c   1.000
_cell.angle_alpha   90.00
_cell.angle_beta   90.00
_cell.angle_gamma   90.00
#
_symmetry.space_group_name_H-M   'P 1'
#
loop_
_entity.id
_entity.type
_entity.pdbx_description
1 polymer ?
#
loop_
_entity_poly.entity_id
_entity_poly.type
_entity_poly.pdbx_seq_one_letter_code
_entity_poly.pdbx_strand_id
1 'polypeptide(L)'
;MGEVLRKIHFYQVVWVKNNGDRIQKNAQFIHNVLSNISGQLIPKNDDELLYLEPYQQTTLSNSAGQFYRISKIRTRDLPLKFDATKKDISPLDLKDYEGLFEPSHFVIFDGKITGAEYNYYGVRWVHSKLVWLINDYLRNNPQIDIKKVEIKPILKKEVYDLIEKF
;
A
#
# COMPACT_ATOMS: atom_id res chain seq x y z
N MET A 1 3.25 22.41 -18.79
CA MET A 1 2.89 21.13 -18.12
C MET A 1 2.42 21.47 -16.72
N GLY A 2 1.22 21.06 -16.32
CA GLY A 2 0.71 21.31 -14.97
C GLY A 2 1.48 20.47 -13.95
N GLU A 3 1.75 21.05 -12.78
CA GLU A 3 2.39 20.37 -11.67
C GLU A 3 1.46 19.25 -11.16
N VAL A 4 1.92 18.00 -11.18
CA VAL A 4 1.14 16.88 -10.66
C VAL A 4 1.15 16.96 -9.14
N LEU A 5 0.05 17.43 -8.55
CA LEU A 5 -0.13 17.48 -7.10
C LEU A 5 -0.08 16.07 -6.50
N ARG A 6 0.95 15.81 -5.70
CA ARG A 6 1.11 14.57 -4.92
C ARG A 6 0.72 14.86 -3.47
N LYS A 7 -0.11 13.99 -2.90
CA LYS A 7 -0.47 14.06 -1.47
C LYS A 7 0.19 12.92 -0.72
N ILE A 8 0.95 13.25 0.32
CA ILE A 8 1.55 12.28 1.22
C ILE A 8 0.75 12.26 2.52
N HIS A 9 0.26 11.08 2.89
CA HIS A 9 -0.47 10.88 4.13
C HIS A 9 0.34 10.02 5.09
N PHE A 10 0.39 10.40 6.36
CA PHE A 10 1.10 9.66 7.40
C PHE A 10 0.12 8.87 8.28
N TYR A 11 0.52 7.66 8.62
CA TYR A 11 -0.25 6.71 9.41
C TYR A 11 0.59 6.10 10.51
N GLN A 12 0.01 5.84 11.66
CA GLN A 12 0.62 5.08 12.74
C GLN A 12 0.34 3.59 12.55
N VAL A 13 1.37 2.77 12.73
CA VAL A 13 1.29 1.32 12.74
C VAL A 13 1.21 0.85 14.18
N VAL A 14 0.23 -0.01 14.48
CA VAL A 14 0.02 -0.60 15.80
C VAL A 14 -0.13 -2.10 15.65
N TRP A 15 0.65 -2.86 16.41
CA TRP A 15 0.62 -4.31 16.37
C TRP A 15 -0.13 -4.83 17.60
N VAL A 16 -1.08 -5.73 17.40
CA VAL A 16 -1.91 -6.31 18.46
C VAL A 16 -1.51 -7.76 18.66
N LYS A 17 -1.04 -8.10 19.86
CA LYS A 17 -0.71 -9.47 20.26
C LYS A 17 -1.97 -10.34 20.41
N ASN A 18 -1.77 -11.65 20.54
CA ASN A 18 -2.85 -12.61 20.76
C ASN A 18 -3.61 -12.35 22.08
N ASN A 19 -2.92 -11.90 23.11
CA ASN A 19 -3.50 -11.51 24.40
C ASN A 19 -4.19 -10.13 24.38
N GLY A 20 -4.17 -9.41 23.25
CA GLY A 20 -4.78 -8.09 23.09
C GLY A 20 -3.84 -6.90 23.32
N ASP A 21 -2.61 -7.13 23.81
CA ASP A 21 -1.66 -6.05 24.06
C ASP A 21 -1.26 -5.33 22.77
N ARG A 22 -1.20 -4.00 22.85
CA ARG A 22 -0.75 -3.14 21.75
C ARG A 22 0.73 -2.85 21.92
N ILE A 23 1.52 -3.21 20.91
CA ILE A 23 2.97 -3.01 20.91
C ILE A 23 3.43 -2.31 19.65
N GLN A 24 4.62 -1.72 19.75
CA GLN A 24 5.39 -1.23 18.61
C GLN A 24 6.43 -2.28 18.21
N LYS A 25 6.69 -2.40 16.92
CA LYS A 25 7.74 -3.28 16.38
C LYS A 25 8.79 -2.41 15.70
N ASN A 26 10.03 -2.92 15.65
CA ASN A 26 11.09 -2.22 14.93
C ASN A 26 10.90 -2.33 13.41
N ALA A 27 11.60 -1.48 12.66
CA ALA A 27 11.55 -1.47 11.20
C ALA A 27 11.87 -2.86 10.61
N GLN A 28 12.89 -3.54 11.13
CA GLN A 28 13.31 -4.87 10.64
C GLN A 28 12.18 -5.91 10.68
N PHE A 29 11.40 -5.96 11.77
CA PHE A 29 10.27 -6.87 11.87
C PHE A 29 9.25 -6.60 10.76
N ILE A 30 8.92 -5.33 10.52
CA ILE A 30 7.97 -4.95 9.47
C ILE A 30 8.52 -5.31 8.10
N HIS A 31 9.80 -5.03 7.86
CA HIS A 31 10.46 -5.35 6.59
C HIS A 31 10.45 -6.87 6.34
N ASN A 32 10.69 -7.69 7.36
CA ASN A 32 10.59 -9.14 7.23
C ASN A 32 9.17 -9.58 6.85
N VAL A 33 8.13 -9.02 7.49
CA VAL A 33 6.73 -9.31 7.13
C VAL A 33 6.45 -8.92 5.68
N LEU A 34 6.78 -7.69 5.28
CA LEU A 34 6.52 -7.20 3.93
C LEU A 34 7.31 -7.96 2.86
N SER A 35 8.56 -8.36 3.14
CA SER A 35 9.37 -9.16 2.22
C SER A 35 8.77 -10.56 1.98
N ASN A 36 8.16 -11.17 3.00
CA ASN A 36 7.48 -12.46 2.83
C ASN A 36 6.20 -12.36 1.99
N ILE A 37 5.57 -11.18 1.95
CA ILE A 37 4.38 -10.90 1.13
C ILE A 37 4.79 -10.44 -0.29
N SER A 38 5.97 -9.83 -0.43
CA SER A 38 6.42 -9.21 -1.66
C SER A 38 6.68 -10.22 -2.78
N GLY A 39 6.55 -9.77 -4.03
CA GLY A 39 6.80 -10.58 -5.23
C GLY A 39 5.66 -11.54 -5.59
N GLN A 40 4.56 -11.53 -4.82
CA GLN A 40 3.40 -12.38 -5.08
C GLN A 40 2.28 -11.58 -5.75
N LEU A 41 1.53 -12.24 -6.65
CA LEU A 41 0.27 -11.74 -7.19
C LEU A 41 -0.86 -12.16 -6.25
N ILE A 42 -1.47 -11.18 -5.58
CA ILE A 42 -2.41 -11.43 -4.49
C ILE A 42 -3.82 -11.04 -4.95
N PRO A 43 -4.72 -12.02 -5.16
CA PRO A 43 -6.09 -11.74 -5.56
C PRO A 43 -6.85 -11.14 -4.38
N LYS A 44 -7.40 -9.93 -4.55
CA LYS A 44 -8.25 -9.30 -3.55
C LYS A 44 -9.74 -9.56 -3.83
N ASN A 45 -10.08 -9.79 -5.09
CA ASN A 45 -11.41 -10.03 -5.66
C ASN A 45 -11.25 -10.38 -7.15
N ASP A 46 -12.32 -10.79 -7.83
CA ASP A 46 -12.29 -11.33 -9.21
C ASP A 46 -11.65 -10.38 -10.26
N ASP A 47 -11.52 -9.08 -9.94
CA ASP A 47 -11.04 -8.05 -10.86
C ASP A 47 -9.82 -7.25 -10.36
N GLU A 48 -9.31 -7.50 -9.15
CA GLU A 48 -8.11 -6.81 -8.63
C GLU A 48 -7.02 -7.77 -8.17
N LEU A 49 -5.89 -7.74 -8.88
CA LEU A 49 -4.63 -8.32 -8.44
C LEU A 49 -3.79 -7.24 -7.76
N LEU A 50 -3.29 -7.52 -6.56
CA LEU A 50 -2.31 -6.68 -5.89
C LEU A 50 -0.92 -7.25 -6.06
N TYR A 51 0.04 -6.36 -6.26
CA TYR A 51 1.46 -6.70 -6.30
C TYR A 51 2.23 -5.77 -5.37
N LEU A 52 2.96 -6.35 -4.42
CA LEU A 52 3.79 -5.63 -3.46
C LEU A 52 5.26 -5.91 -3.77
N GLU A 53 6.10 -4.87 -3.77
CA GLU A 53 7.53 -5.03 -3.95
C GLU A 53 8.33 -3.95 -3.22
N PRO A 54 9.59 -4.24 -2.82
CA PRO A 54 10.52 -3.22 -2.38
C PRO A 54 10.83 -2.25 -3.53
N TYR A 55 10.87 -0.96 -3.23
CA TYR A 55 11.24 0.06 -4.20
C TYR A 55 12.71 0.43 -3.99
N GLN A 56 13.57 -0.02 -4.90
CA GLN A 56 15.00 0.29 -4.83
C GLN A 56 15.24 1.77 -5.11
N GLN A 57 15.50 2.55 -4.06
CA GLN A 57 16.01 3.91 -4.18
C GLN A 57 17.53 3.90 -4.04
N THR A 58 18.22 4.53 -5.00
CA THR A 58 19.68 4.49 -5.14
C THR A 58 20.43 5.45 -4.21
N THR A 59 19.74 6.31 -3.44
CA THR A 59 20.38 7.44 -2.73
C THR A 59 19.98 7.65 -1.27
N LEU A 60 19.01 6.91 -0.72
CA LEU A 60 18.46 7.12 0.64
C LEU A 60 18.40 5.85 1.50
N SER A 61 19.26 4.86 1.25
CA SER A 61 19.27 3.59 2.00
C SER A 61 19.72 3.77 3.45
N ASN A 62 18.83 4.26 4.31
CA ASN A 62 18.95 4.16 5.76
C ASN A 62 18.13 2.94 6.22
N SER A 63 18.68 2.12 7.13
CA SER A 63 17.97 1.01 7.75
C SER A 63 16.69 1.42 8.52
N ALA A 64 16.56 2.71 8.88
CA ALA A 64 15.39 3.25 9.55
C ALA A 64 14.19 3.53 8.62
N GLY A 65 14.41 3.54 7.29
CA GLY A 65 13.38 3.91 6.32
C GLY A 65 13.49 3.11 5.02
N GLN A 66 12.51 2.26 4.72
CA GLN A 66 12.46 1.55 3.44
C GLN A 66 11.23 1.93 2.63
N PHE A 67 11.47 2.10 1.33
CA PHE A 67 10.46 2.42 0.33
C PHE A 67 9.91 1.13 -0.28
N TYR A 68 8.61 1.16 -0.53
CA TYR A 68 7.87 0.07 -1.13
C TYR A 68 6.93 0.63 -2.18
N ARG A 69 6.54 -0.27 -3.09
CA ARG A 69 5.51 -0.02 -4.09
C ARG A 69 4.43 -1.06 -3.93
N ILE A 70 3.18 -0.62 -3.88
CA ILE A 70 2.01 -1.47 -4.02
C ILE A 70 1.29 -1.07 -5.29
N SER A 71 0.96 -2.06 -6.11
CA SER A 71 0.31 -1.86 -7.38
C SER A 71 -0.99 -2.63 -7.47
N LYS A 72 -1.98 -2.05 -8.12
CA LYS A 72 -3.15 -2.77 -8.63
C LYS A 72 -2.84 -3.13 -10.08
N ILE A 73 -3.10 -4.38 -10.45
CA ILE A 73 -3.04 -4.86 -11.82
C ILE A 73 -4.48 -5.14 -12.25
N ARG A 74 -4.93 -4.37 -13.24
CA ARG A 74 -6.27 -4.48 -13.80
C ARG A 74 -6.17 -5.20 -15.15
N THR A 75 -6.83 -6.34 -15.28
CA THR A 75 -6.86 -7.15 -16.52
C THR A 75 -8.20 -7.08 -17.26
N ARG A 76 -9.19 -6.38 -16.68
CA ARG A 76 -10.55 -6.17 -17.22
C ARG A 76 -10.93 -4.70 -17.17
N ASP A 77 -11.99 -4.28 -17.87
CA ASP A 77 -12.46 -2.89 -17.91
C ASP A 77 -11.32 -1.88 -18.15
N LEU A 78 -10.46 -2.23 -19.11
CA LEU A 78 -9.30 -1.45 -19.47
C LEU A 78 -9.70 -0.15 -20.17
N PRO A 79 -8.94 0.95 -19.99
CA PRO A 79 -9.20 2.17 -20.72
C PRO A 79 -9.04 1.92 -22.23
N LEU A 80 -9.76 2.68 -23.05
CA LEU A 80 -9.67 2.59 -24.51
C LEU A 80 -8.60 3.56 -25.02
N LYS A 81 -7.97 3.22 -26.15
CA LYS A 81 -7.21 4.16 -26.97
C LYS A 81 -8.20 5.12 -27.62
N PHE A 82 -7.87 6.40 -27.67
CA PHE A 82 -8.61 7.40 -28.44
C PHE A 82 -7.68 7.98 -29.51
N ASP A 83 -8.02 7.78 -30.79
CA ASP A 83 -7.32 8.40 -31.91
C ASP A 83 -7.86 9.83 -32.07
N ALA A 84 -7.07 10.83 -31.66
CA ALA A 84 -7.47 12.23 -31.72
C ALA A 84 -7.69 12.76 -33.15
N THR A 85 -7.07 12.12 -34.16
CA THR A 85 -7.19 12.53 -35.56
C THR A 85 -8.46 11.97 -36.17
N LYS A 86 -8.74 10.68 -35.91
CA LYS A 86 -9.93 9.98 -36.43
C LYS A 86 -11.17 10.16 -35.56
N LYS A 87 -11.00 10.68 -34.34
CA LYS A 87 -12.03 10.79 -33.29
C LYS A 87 -12.71 9.46 -32.99
N ASP A 88 -11.92 8.40 -32.92
CA ASP A 88 -12.40 7.02 -32.74
C ASP A 88 -11.76 6.36 -31.52
N ILE A 89 -12.47 5.37 -30.97
CA ILE A 89 -12.03 4.58 -29.82
C ILE A 89 -11.67 3.16 -30.24
N SER A 90 -10.62 2.60 -29.66
CA SER A 90 -10.28 1.19 -29.84
C SER A 90 -9.76 0.57 -28.54
N PRO A 91 -9.90 -0.75 -28.36
CA PRO A 91 -9.32 -1.43 -27.21
C PRO A 91 -7.80 -1.22 -27.09
N LEU A 92 -7.27 -1.33 -25.88
CA LEU A 92 -5.84 -1.50 -25.71
C LEU A 92 -5.41 -2.84 -26.33
N ASP A 93 -4.29 -2.81 -27.04
CA ASP A 93 -3.70 -4.00 -27.65
C ASP A 93 -2.74 -4.60 -26.62
N LEU A 94 -3.31 -5.35 -25.68
CA LEU A 94 -2.59 -6.05 -24.61
C LEU A 94 -2.73 -7.55 -24.83
N LYS A 95 -1.68 -8.30 -24.49
CA LYS A 95 -1.72 -9.76 -24.48
C LYS A 95 -2.55 -10.26 -23.29
N ASP A 96 -3.01 -11.51 -23.35
CA ASP A 96 -3.88 -12.11 -22.31
C ASP A 96 -3.26 -12.15 -20.90
N TYR A 97 -1.93 -12.10 -20.81
CA TYR A 97 -1.19 -12.08 -19.55
C TYR A 97 -0.77 -10.66 -19.11
N GLU A 98 -1.10 -9.64 -19.89
CA GLU A 98 -0.79 -8.24 -19.60
C GLU A 98 -1.98 -7.54 -18.94
N GLY A 99 -1.70 -6.50 -18.16
CA GLY A 99 -2.71 -5.70 -17.49
C GLY A 99 -2.20 -4.31 -17.21
N LEU A 100 -3.12 -3.39 -16.91
CA LEU A 100 -2.76 -2.05 -16.53
C LEU A 100 -2.17 -2.05 -15.11
N PHE A 101 -0.92 -1.63 -15.00
CA PHE A 101 -0.18 -1.56 -13.73
C PHE A 101 -0.30 -0.16 -13.11
N GLU A 102 -1.00 -0.06 -11.99
CA GLU A 102 -1.35 1.19 -11.31
C GLU A 102 -0.64 1.29 -9.95
N PRO A 103 0.59 1.84 -9.88
CA PRO A 103 1.40 1.84 -8.67
C PRO A 103 1.12 3.01 -7.71
N SER A 104 1.30 2.75 -6.42
CA SER A 104 1.48 3.76 -5.37
C SER A 104 2.72 3.44 -4.54
N HIS A 105 3.42 4.48 -4.11
CA HIS A 105 4.58 4.34 -3.25
C HIS A 105 4.19 4.55 -1.79
N PHE A 106 4.86 3.83 -0.91
CA PHE A 106 4.82 4.11 0.51
C PHE A 106 6.17 3.84 1.15
N VAL A 107 6.34 4.35 2.36
CA VAL A 107 7.58 4.26 3.12
C VAL A 107 7.24 3.89 4.56
N ILE A 108 8.01 2.97 5.13
CA ILE A 108 7.94 2.62 6.54
C ILE A 108 9.11 3.30 7.25
N PHE A 109 8.80 4.11 8.27
CA PHE A 109 9.78 4.81 9.09
C PHE A 109 9.77 4.29 10.53
N ASP A 110 10.93 3.86 11.01
CA ASP A 110 11.20 3.42 12.39
C ASP A 110 10.24 2.34 12.93
N GLY A 111 9.62 1.57 12.02
CA GLY A 111 8.61 0.58 12.38
C GLY A 111 7.30 1.14 12.95
N LYS A 112 7.11 2.47 12.94
CA LYS A 112 6.01 3.15 13.63
C LYS A 112 5.09 3.91 12.67
N ILE A 113 5.65 4.49 11.62
CA ILE A 113 4.93 5.39 10.72
C ILE A 113 4.98 4.85 9.31
N THR A 114 3.84 4.86 8.63
CA THR A 114 3.75 4.64 7.19
C THR A 114 3.42 5.95 6.50
N GLY A 115 4.26 6.41 5.57
CA GLY A 115 3.95 7.50 4.65
C GLY A 115 3.49 6.93 3.31
N ALA A 116 2.32 7.30 2.81
CA ALA A 116 1.82 6.81 1.52
C ALA A 116 1.58 7.97 0.55
N GLU A 117 2.13 7.85 -0.65
CA GLU A 117 1.94 8.78 -1.76
C GLU A 117 0.68 8.39 -2.54
N TYR A 118 -0.26 9.34 -2.63
CA TYR A 118 -1.44 9.21 -3.46
C TYR A 118 -1.32 10.12 -4.68
N ASN A 119 -1.33 9.50 -5.84
CA ASN A 119 -1.47 10.15 -7.13
C ASN A 119 -2.86 9.79 -7.73
N TYR A 120 -3.22 10.41 -8.86
CA TYR A 120 -4.55 10.22 -9.44
C TYR A 120 -4.81 8.77 -9.92
N TYR A 121 -3.76 8.10 -10.42
CA TYR A 121 -3.83 6.83 -11.15
C TYR A 121 -3.40 5.61 -10.33
N GLY A 122 -3.00 5.79 -9.07
CA GLY A 122 -2.42 4.74 -8.24
C GLY A 122 -3.44 4.07 -7.32
N VAL A 123 -2.93 3.12 -6.54
CA VAL A 123 -3.67 2.42 -5.49
C VAL A 123 -4.25 3.41 -4.47
N ARG A 124 -5.59 3.48 -4.42
CA ARG A 124 -6.30 4.18 -3.33
C ARG A 124 -6.28 3.34 -2.05
N TRP A 125 -6.34 4.03 -0.91
CA TRP A 125 -6.39 3.44 0.42
C TRP A 125 -5.25 2.42 0.68
N VAL A 126 -4.01 2.84 0.40
CA VAL A 126 -2.79 2.03 0.59
C VAL A 126 -2.76 1.41 1.99
N HIS A 127 -3.06 2.21 3.02
CA HIS A 127 -3.07 1.73 4.41
C HIS A 127 -4.05 0.56 4.63
N SER A 128 -5.27 0.63 4.09
CA SER A 128 -6.28 -0.43 4.24
C SER A 128 -5.86 -1.71 3.50
N LYS A 129 -5.25 -1.57 2.32
CA LYS A 129 -4.70 -2.72 1.57
C LYS A 129 -3.53 -3.36 2.31
N LEU A 130 -2.64 -2.58 2.91
CA LEU A 130 -1.55 -3.10 3.74
C LEU A 130 -2.07 -3.81 4.99
N VAL A 131 -3.06 -3.25 5.69
CA VAL A 131 -3.71 -3.93 6.82
C VAL A 131 -4.26 -5.29 6.40
N TRP A 132 -4.95 -5.37 5.26
CA TRP A 132 -5.48 -6.62 4.76
C TRP A 132 -4.37 -7.64 4.43
N LEU A 133 -3.37 -7.23 3.64
CA LEU A 133 -2.23 -8.07 3.25
C LEU A 133 -1.47 -8.63 4.45
N ILE A 134 -1.13 -7.75 5.39
CA ILE A 134 -0.37 -8.14 6.58
C ILE A 134 -1.21 -9.04 7.48
N ASN A 135 -2.49 -8.72 7.70
CA ASN A 135 -3.35 -9.55 8.54
C ASN A 135 -3.61 -10.92 7.94
N ASP A 136 -3.71 -11.02 6.61
CA ASP A 136 -3.81 -12.31 5.95
C ASP A 136 -2.56 -13.16 6.18
N TYR A 137 -1.38 -12.57 5.95
CA TYR A 137 -0.10 -13.21 6.25
C TYR A 137 -0.01 -13.66 7.72
N LEU A 138 -0.38 -12.80 8.68
CA LEU A 138 -0.34 -13.13 10.11
C LEU A 138 -1.28 -14.29 10.48
N ARG A 139 -2.49 -14.35 9.91
CA ARG A 139 -3.42 -15.46 10.14
C ARG A 139 -2.84 -16.80 9.68
N ASN A 140 -2.10 -16.78 8.57
CA ASN A 140 -1.43 -17.95 8.03
C ASN A 140 -0.09 -18.26 8.74
N ASN A 141 0.34 -17.40 9.67
CA ASN A 141 1.61 -17.52 10.40
C ASN A 141 1.43 -17.28 11.91
N PRO A 142 0.66 -18.13 12.61
CA PRO A 142 0.31 -17.93 14.03
C PRO A 142 1.52 -17.92 14.98
N GLN A 143 2.67 -18.48 14.57
CA GLN A 143 3.92 -18.49 15.33
C GLN A 143 4.53 -17.09 15.57
N ILE A 144 4.04 -16.05 14.89
CA ILE A 144 4.58 -14.67 15.00
C ILE A 144 4.14 -13.96 16.30
N ASP A 145 3.25 -14.56 17.10
CA ASP A 145 2.65 -13.98 18.33
C ASP A 145 2.05 -12.58 18.11
N ILE A 146 1.47 -12.36 16.92
CA ILE A 146 0.77 -11.14 16.56
C ILE A 146 -0.55 -11.54 15.93
N LYS A 147 -1.65 -11.07 16.54
CA LYS A 147 -3.01 -11.33 16.08
C LYS A 147 -3.35 -10.52 14.84
N LYS A 148 -2.99 -9.24 14.85
CA LYS A 148 -3.28 -8.30 13.75
C LYS A 148 -2.42 -7.04 13.80
N VAL A 149 -2.34 -6.35 12.67
CA VAL A 149 -1.89 -4.98 12.54
C VAL A 149 -3.08 -4.04 12.37
N GLU A 150 -2.96 -2.84 12.93
CA GLU A 150 -3.84 -1.69 12.69
C GLU A 150 -2.98 -0.56 12.12
N ILE A 151 -3.40 0.04 11.00
CA ILE A 151 -2.72 1.21 10.42
C ILE A 151 -3.74 2.36 10.43
N LYS A 152 -3.50 3.37 11.28
CA LYS A 152 -4.44 4.44 11.56
C LYS A 152 -3.88 5.78 11.08
N PRO A 153 -4.71 6.69 10.52
CA PRO A 153 -4.22 8.01 10.14
C PRO A 153 -3.66 8.74 11.36
N ILE A 154 -2.51 9.41 11.19
CA ILE A 154 -2.03 10.36 12.20
C ILE A 154 -2.84 11.62 11.99
N LEU A 155 -3.85 11.83 12.83
CA LEU A 155 -4.62 13.05 12.81
C LEU A 155 -3.80 14.19 13.41
N LYS A 156 -4.03 15.41 12.95
CA LYS A 156 -3.51 16.59 13.65
C LYS A 156 -4.07 16.61 15.06
N LYS A 157 -3.28 17.07 16.03
CA LYS A 157 -3.67 17.18 17.44
C LYS A 157 -5.05 17.82 17.61
N GLU A 158 -5.32 18.90 16.87
CA GLU A 158 -6.60 19.63 16.85
C GLU A 158 -7.82 18.75 16.53
N VAL A 159 -7.64 17.72 15.69
CA VAL A 159 -8.71 16.79 15.31
C VAL A 159 -8.90 15.71 16.37
N TYR A 160 -7.82 15.26 17.02
CA TYR A 160 -7.92 14.41 18.20
C TYR A 160 -8.68 15.13 19.33
N ASP A 161 -8.32 16.39 19.59
CA ASP A 161 -8.98 17.22 20.60
C ASP A 161 -10.47 17.45 20.29
N LEU A 162 -10.86 17.45 19.01
CA LEU A 162 -12.27 17.51 18.58
C LEU A 162 -13.00 16.19 18.79
N ILE A 163 -12.37 15.05 18.49
CA ILE A 163 -12.98 13.72 18.65
C ILE A 163 -13.15 13.36 20.13
N GLU A 164 -12.21 13.72 21.00
CA GLU A 164 -12.31 13.48 22.46
C GLU A 164 -13.38 14.33 23.16
N LYS A 165 -13.87 15.39 22.51
CA LYS A 165 -14.95 16.24 23.03
C LYS A 165 -16.35 15.67 22.80
N PHE A 166 -16.49 14.59 22.02
CA PHE A 166 -17.75 13.90 21.74
C PHE A 166 -17.75 12.49 22.33
#